data_AF-A0A1C7GPD6-F1
#
_entry.id   AF-A0A1C7GPD6-F1
#
_cell.length_a   1.000
_cell.length_b   1.000
_cell.length_c   1.000
_cell.angle_alpha   90.00
_cell.angle_beta   90.00
_cell.angle_gamma   90.00
#
_symmetry.space_group_name_H-M   'P 1'
#
loop_
_entity.id
_entity.type
_entity.pdbx_description
1 polymer ?
#
loop_
_entity_poly.entity_id
_entity_poly.type
_entity_poly.pdbx_seq_one_letter_code
_entity_poly.pdbx_strand_id
1 'polypeptide(L)' 'MYQTTGYIQRDRSRFLDLVETDIDVYKGQSGSPVYSYRMGYGYCVEGMIVATSVKNDGEPRNFIILMNNFLTGFINNLP' A
#
# COMPACT_ATOMS: atom_id res chain seq x y z
N MET A 1 10.12 -12.77 -6.24
CA MET A 1 10.27 -11.46 -5.59
C MET A 1 9.75 -10.43 -6.58
N TYR A 2 8.62 -9.79 -6.29
CA TYR A 2 8.10 -8.72 -7.15
C TYR A 2 8.82 -7.43 -6.78
N GLN A 3 9.38 -6.75 -7.77
CA GLN A 3 10.03 -5.45 -7.61
C GLN A 3 9.11 -4.43 -8.29
N THR A 4 8.52 -3.53 -7.51
CA THR A 4 7.67 -2.45 -8.03
C THR A 4 8.35 -1.10 -7.77
N THR A 5 8.16 -0.17 -8.68
CA THR A 5 8.74 1.18 -8.62
C THR A 5 7.62 2.19 -8.67
N GLY A 6 7.43 2.94 -7.58
CA GLY A 6 6.35 3.92 -7.45
C GLY A 6 6.87 5.29 -7.01
N TYR A 7 6.11 6.35 -7.36
CA TYR A 7 6.36 7.70 -6.85
C TYR A 7 5.49 7.94 -5.60
N ILE A 8 6.11 8.40 -4.51
CA ILE A 8 5.41 8.79 -3.28
C ILE A 8 4.83 10.20 -3.51
N GLN A 9 3.53 10.29 -3.76
CA GLN A 9 2.86 11.60 -3.81
C GLN A 9 2.37 11.96 -2.40
N ARG A 10 3.16 12.79 -1.72
CA ARG A 10 2.90 13.21 -0.34
C ARG A 10 1.72 14.20 -0.28
N ASP A 11 0.51 13.70 -0.10
CA ASP A 11 -0.68 14.51 0.18
C ASP A 11 -0.78 14.77 1.70
N ARG A 12 -0.46 16.00 2.13
CA ARG A 12 -0.49 16.40 3.55
C ARG A 12 -1.89 16.38 4.17
N SER A 13 -2.95 16.19 3.39
CA SER A 13 -4.32 16.05 3.90
C SER A 13 -4.67 14.63 4.37
N ARG A 14 -3.84 13.63 4.04
CA ARG A 14 -4.06 12.22 4.41
C ARG A 14 -2.90 11.73 5.27
N PHE A 15 -3.22 11.10 6.40
CA PHE A 15 -2.24 10.66 7.39
C PHE A 15 -1.31 9.52 6.92
N LEU A 16 -1.56 8.92 5.76
CA LEU A 16 -0.89 7.71 5.29
C LEU A 16 -0.39 7.90 3.86
N ASP A 17 0.89 7.55 3.63
CA ASP A 17 1.53 7.65 2.32
C ASP A 17 0.88 6.65 1.35
N LEU A 18 0.32 7.19 0.26
CA LEU A 18 -0.23 6.41 -0.84
C LEU A 18 0.85 6.28 -1.93
N VAL A 19 1.16 5.06 -2.34
CA VAL A 19 2.22 4.76 -3.30
C VAL A 19 1.64 4.02 -4.48
N GLU A 20 1.95 4.50 -5.68
CA GLU A 20 1.61 3.82 -6.92
C GLU A 20 2.36 2.49 -7.03
N THR A 21 1.69 1.44 -7.50
CA THR A 21 2.29 0.12 -7.65
C THR A 21 1.88 -0.53 -8.96
N ASP A 22 2.78 -1.35 -9.47
CA ASP A 22 2.61 -2.21 -10.64
C ASP A 22 2.06 -3.60 -10.26
N ILE A 23 1.68 -3.81 -9.00
CA ILE A 23 0.97 -5.03 -8.58
C ILE A 23 -0.37 -5.07 -9.31
N ASP A 24 -0.69 -6.19 -9.94
CA ASP A 24 -2.00 -6.44 -10.54
C ASP A 24 -3.07 -6.50 -9.45
N VAL A 25 -3.95 -5.50 -9.41
CA VAL A 25 -5.07 -5.41 -8.48
C VAL A 25 -6.38 -5.39 -9.24
N TYR A 26 -7.30 -6.26 -8.84
CA TYR A 26 -8.65 -6.36 -9.39
C TYR A 26 -9.69 -5.76 -8.44
N LYS A 27 -10.86 -5.42 -8.99
CA LYS A 27 -12.01 -4.93 -8.21
C LYS A 27 -12.35 -5.94 -7.11
N GLY A 28 -12.52 -5.45 -5.88
CA GLY A 28 -12.81 -6.27 -4.69
C GLY A 28 -11.58 -6.58 -3.83
N GLN A 29 -10.38 -6.24 -4.27
CA GLN A 29 -9.15 -6.45 -3.49
C GLN A 29 -8.77 -5.26 -2.59
N SER A 30 -9.54 -4.17 -2.58
CA SER A 30 -9.34 -3.07 -1.61
C SER A 30 -9.36 -3.60 -0.17
N GLY A 31 -8.40 -3.16 0.64
CA GLY A 31 -8.22 -3.63 2.02
C GLY A 31 -7.37 -4.90 2.13
N SER A 32 -6.99 -5.53 1.02
CA SER A 32 -6.14 -6.73 1.07
C SER A 32 -4.72 -6.37 1.55
N PRO A 33 -4.12 -7.17 2.43
CA PRO A 33 -2.75 -6.95 2.88
C PRO A 33 -1.73 -7.32 1.79
N VAL A 34 -0.64 -6.55 1.72
CA VAL A 34 0.56 -6.86 0.93
C VAL A 34 1.62 -7.40 1.87
N TYR A 35 2.09 -8.63 1.62
CA TYR A 35 3.09 -9.29 2.43
C TYR A 35 4.46 -9.31 1.75
N SER A 36 5.52 -9.14 2.55
CA SER A 36 6.89 -9.51 2.15
C SER A 36 7.41 -10.64 3.06
N TYR A 37 8.33 -11.45 2.54
CA TYR A 37 9.05 -12.43 3.35
C TYR A 37 10.38 -11.84 3.80
N ARG A 38 10.61 -11.82 5.12
CA ARG A 38 11.87 -11.39 5.74
C ARG A 38 12.59 -12.61 6.29
N MET A 39 13.78 -12.90 5.76
CA MET A 39 14.58 -14.05 6.19
C MET A 39 14.81 -14.00 7.71
N GLY A 40 14.44 -15.08 8.41
CA GLY A 40 14.53 -15.16 9.89
C GLY A 40 13.32 -14.63 10.67
N TYR A 41 12.40 -13.90 10.04
CA TYR A 41 11.22 -13.30 10.69
C TYR A 41 9.88 -13.79 10.11
N GLY A 42 9.87 -14.38 8.93
CA GLY A 42 8.65 -14.87 8.27
C GLY A 42 7.98 -13.79 7.43
N TYR A 43 6.67 -13.93 7.22
CA TYR A 43 5.88 -12.98 6.45
C TYR A 43 5.47 -11.77 7.30
N CYS A 44 5.66 -10.57 6.77
CA CYS A 44 5.24 -9.32 7.40
C CYS A 44 4.33 -8.53 6.45
N VAL A 45 3.30 -7.87 7.00
CA VAL A 45 2.47 -6.93 6.24
C VAL A 45 3.28 -5.65 6.02
N GLU A 46 3.48 -5.27 4.76
CA GLU A 46 4.20 -4.05 4.37
C GLU A 46 3.24 -2.94 3.92
N GLY A 47 2.02 -3.30 3.55
CA GLY A 47 1.04 -2.34 3.06
C GLY A 47 -0.35 -2.93 2.91
N MET A 48 -1.27 -2.08 2.48
CA MET A 48 -2.65 -2.44 2.22
C MET A 48 -3.06 -1.91 0.85
N ILE A 49 -3.71 -2.76 0.06
CA ILE A 49 -4.20 -2.42 -1.27
C ILE A 49 -5.30 -1.38 -1.15
N VAL A 50 -5.16 -0.31 -1.94
CA VAL A 50 -6.22 0.64 -2.23
C VAL A 50 -6.49 0.54 -3.72
N ALA A 51 -7.48 -0.26 -4.11
CA ALA A 51 -7.85 -0.32 -5.51
C ALA A 51 -8.41 1.05 -5.92
N THR A 52 -7.77 1.73 -6.86
CA THR A 52 -8.38 2.89 -7.51
C THR A 52 -8.97 2.48 -8.84
N SER A 53 -10.07 3.13 -9.17
CA SER A 53 -10.57 3.22 -10.52
C SER A 53 -9.72 4.22 -11.31
N VAL A 54 -9.37 3.82 -12.54
CA VAL A 54 -9.07 4.60 -13.75
C VAL A 54 -8.77 6.10 -13.55
N LYS A 55 -7.57 6.54 -13.94
CA LYS A 55 -7.25 7.96 -14.11
C LYS A 55 -7.93 8.50 -15.39
N ASN A 56 -8.05 9.83 -15.53
CA ASN A 56 -8.70 10.51 -16.68
C ASN A 56 -8.08 10.18 -18.06
N ASP A 57 -6.91 9.55 -18.05
CA ASP A 57 -6.07 9.13 -19.16
C ASP A 57 -6.29 7.65 -19.56
N GLY A 58 -7.22 6.95 -18.91
CA GLY A 58 -7.68 5.61 -19.30
C GLY A 58 -6.83 4.44 -18.79
N GLU A 59 -5.62 4.70 -18.28
CA GLU A 59 -4.75 3.65 -17.74
C GLU A 59 -5.12 3.32 -16.28
N PRO A 60 -5.37 2.03 -15.95
CA PRO A 60 -5.56 1.61 -14.57
C PRO A 60 -4.23 1.69 -13.83
N ARG A 61 -4.21 2.43 -12.71
CA ARG A 61 -3.09 2.44 -11.77
C ARG A 61 -3.54 1.82 -10.48
N ASN A 62 -2.64 1.14 -9.77
CA ASN A 62 -2.95 0.56 -8.48
C ASN A 62 -2.19 1.30 -7.38
N PHE A 63 -2.78 1.38 -6.20
CA PHE A 63 -2.17 2.06 -5.08
C PHE A 63 -2.10 1.15 -3.85
N ILE A 64 -1.09 1.39 -3.04
CA ILE A 64 -0.95 0.80 -1.72
C ILE A 64 -0.77 1.91 -0.69
N ILE A 65 -1.35 1.70 0.49
CA ILE A 65 -0.95 2.41 1.70
C ILE A 65 0.21 1.64 2.31
N LEU A 66 1.35 2.31 2.52
CA LEU A 66 2.49 1.68 3.18
C LEU A 66 2.30 1.65 4.70
N MET A 67 2.65 0.52 5.30
CA MET A 67 2.81 0.41 6.75
C MET A 67 4.09 1.14 7.14
N ASN A 68 3.96 2.33 7.73
CA ASN A 68 5.08 3.13 8.21
C ASN A 68 5.09 3.19 9.75
N ASN A 69 6.18 3.72 10.34
CA ASN A 69 6.34 3.82 11.79
C ASN A 69 5.21 4.61 12.46
N PHE A 70 4.64 5.61 11.77
CA PHE A 70 3.49 6.36 12.27
C PHE A 70 2.25 5.46 12.41
N LEU A 71 1.89 4.73 11.35
CA LEU A 71 0.73 3.83 11.35
C LEU A 71 0.90 2.70 12.37
N THR A 72 2.09 2.08 12.42
CA THR A 72 2.42 1.07 13.42
C THR A 72 2.31 1.62 14.84
N GLY A 73 2.82 2.83 15.07
CA GLY A 73 2.69 3.52 16.36
C GLY A 73 1.24 3.86 16.71
N PHE A 74 0.43 4.27 15.73
CA PHE A 74 -1.00 4.53 15.93
C PHE A 74 -1.75 3.25 16.31
N ILE A 75 -1.58 2.16 15.56
CA ILE A 75 -2.24 0.87 15.82
C ILE A 75 -1.87 0.33 17.22
N ASN A 76 -0.59 0.36 17.58
CA ASN A 76 -0.13 -0.16 18.87
C ASN A 76 -0.59 0.67 20.07
N ASN A 77 -1.06 1.91 19.83
CA ASN A 77 -1.61 2.80 20.85
C ASN A 77 -3.15 2.84 20.83
N LEU A 78 -3.81 2.03 20.00
CA LEU A 78 -5.25 1.83 20.11
C LEU A 78 -5.54 1.02 21.39
N PRO A 79 -6.53 1.43 22.21
CA PRO A 79 -6.89 0.74 23.43
C PRO A 79 -7.46 -0.67 23.18
#